data_AF-A0A5B7JCX6-F1
#
_entry.id   AF-A0A5B7JCX6-F1
#
_cell.length_a   1.000
_cell.length_b   1.000
_cell.length_c   1.000
_cell.angle_alpha   90.00
_cell.angle_beta   90.00
_cell.angle_gamma   90.00
#
_symmetry.space_group_name_H-M   'P 1'
#
loop_
_entity.id
_entity.type
_entity.pdbx_description
1 polymer ?
#
loop_
_entity_poly.entity_id
_entity_poly.type
_entity_poly.pdbx_seq_one_letter_code
_entity_poly.pdbx_strand_id
1 'polypeptide(L)'
;MSSAYKDEEKAVKIIIHNVVSPVNTDTKLQVIIYYKTRKTASLIMKNSYLPPTHSLQEVNIVYQHSCTVGDCSHLKSRYIGFTSITLSKRITAHLQDGAIRQHYMNEHGLFLKRQHMESNTTILAKENDCRRLKMTEAEHIHSEKPTINIQQQPESSLPSQRQPNGAATGFTLAAPNTTRSAL
;
A
#
# COMPACT_ATOMS: atom_id res chain seq x y z
N MET A 1 18.02 -19.27 -25.84
CA MET A 1 19.11 -18.79 -26.68
C MET A 1 18.52 -18.58 -28.05
N SER A 2 18.63 -17.37 -28.59
CA SER A 2 18.30 -17.11 -30.00
C SER A 2 19.28 -17.91 -30.86
N SER A 3 18.84 -18.38 -32.03
CA SER A 3 19.72 -19.07 -32.98
C SER A 3 20.84 -18.16 -33.51
N ALA A 4 20.64 -16.83 -33.47
CA ALA A 4 21.55 -15.82 -34.02
C ALA A 4 22.54 -15.21 -33.00
N TYR A 5 22.71 -15.81 -31.82
CA TYR A 5 23.47 -15.20 -30.72
C TYR A 5 24.94 -14.87 -31.06
N LYS A 6 25.57 -15.62 -31.97
CA LYS A 6 26.95 -15.38 -32.42
C LYS A 6 27.07 -14.12 -33.26
N ASP A 7 26.06 -13.83 -34.07
CA ASP A 7 26.02 -12.64 -34.91
C ASP A 7 25.79 -11.39 -34.06
N GLU A 8 24.91 -11.51 -33.06
CA GLU A 8 24.70 -10.49 -32.02
C GLU A 8 25.99 -10.20 -31.23
N GLU A 9 26.72 -11.24 -30.81
CA GLU A 9 28.01 -11.09 -30.10
C GLU A 9 29.04 -10.33 -30.94
N LYS A 10 29.12 -10.67 -32.23
CA LYS A 10 30.02 -10.04 -33.19
C LYS A 10 29.66 -8.56 -33.38
N ALA A 11 28.38 -8.25 -33.55
CA ALA A 11 27.91 -6.88 -33.68
C ALA A 11 28.25 -6.04 -32.44
N VAL A 12 28.02 -6.57 -31.23
CA VAL A 12 28.32 -5.87 -29.98
C VAL A 12 29.82 -5.60 -29.83
N LYS A 13 30.69 -6.57 -30.14
CA LYS A 13 32.15 -6.36 -30.11
C LYS A 13 32.58 -5.27 -31.09
N ILE A 14 32.01 -5.25 -32.29
CA ILE A 14 32.31 -4.22 -33.30
C ILE A 14 31.92 -2.83 -32.79
N ILE A 15 30.72 -2.68 -32.23
CA ILE A 15 30.24 -1.39 -31.71
C ILE A 15 31.17 -0.88 -30.60
N ILE A 16 31.53 -1.74 -29.64
CA ILE A 16 32.37 -1.35 -28.51
C ILE A 16 33.77 -0.94 -29.00
N HIS A 17 34.37 -1.70 -29.92
CA HIS A 17 35.68 -1.36 -30.47
C HIS A 17 35.69 -0.06 -31.31
N ASN A 18 34.58 0.26 -31.97
CA ASN A 18 34.48 1.46 -32.81
C ASN A 18 34.20 2.72 -32.01
N VAL A 19 33.48 2.61 -30.89
CA VAL A 19 33.00 3.76 -30.12
C VAL A 19 33.87 4.04 -28.89
N VAL A 20 34.54 3.03 -28.34
CA VAL A 20 35.26 3.14 -27.07
C VAL A 20 36.77 2.96 -27.27
N SER A 21 37.52 4.00 -26.91
CA SER A 21 38.98 3.99 -26.85
C SER A 21 39.46 4.07 -25.40
N PRO A 22 40.41 3.24 -24.96
CA PRO A 22 41.02 3.37 -23.65
C PRO A 22 41.75 4.71 -23.50
N VAL A 23 41.69 5.31 -22.30
CA VAL A 23 42.39 6.58 -22.00
C VAL A 23 43.91 6.38 -21.97
N ASN A 24 44.37 5.19 -21.57
CA ASN A 24 45.79 4.83 -21.53
C ASN A 24 46.14 3.92 -22.71
N THR A 25 47.18 4.29 -23.48
CA THR A 25 47.62 3.58 -24.68
C THR A 25 48.13 2.16 -24.42
N ASP A 26 48.55 1.86 -23.20
CA ASP A 26 49.09 0.55 -22.81
C ASP A 26 48.01 -0.46 -22.40
N THR A 27 46.74 -0.01 -22.31
CA THR A 27 45.64 -0.86 -21.87
C THR A 27 44.83 -1.39 -23.05
N LYS A 28 44.51 -2.69 -23.04
CA LYS A 28 43.68 -3.33 -24.06
C LYS A 28 42.30 -3.63 -23.49
N LEU A 29 41.26 -3.20 -24.21
CA LEU A 29 39.88 -3.50 -23.87
C LEU A 29 39.53 -4.92 -24.34
N GLN A 30 39.24 -5.82 -23.41
CA GLN A 30 38.76 -7.18 -23.71
C GLN A 30 37.28 -7.31 -23.33
N VAL A 31 36.44 -7.61 -24.32
CA VAL A 31 35.00 -7.81 -24.10
C VAL A 31 34.71 -9.29 -23.90
N ILE A 32 34.26 -9.65 -22.69
CA ILE A 32 33.84 -11.02 -22.33
C ILE A 32 32.32 -11.03 -22.17
N ILE A 33 31.62 -11.80 -23.00
CA ILE A 33 30.16 -11.85 -23.03
C ILE A 33 29.69 -13.16 -22.37
N TYR A 34 28.94 -13.03 -21.29
CA TYR A 34 28.38 -14.17 -20.55
C TYR A 34 26.92 -14.41 -20.93
N TYR A 35 26.62 -15.65 -21.28
CA TYR A 35 25.28 -16.07 -21.65
C TYR A 35 24.50 -16.54 -20.42
N LYS A 36 23.32 -15.93 -20.21
CA LYS A 36 22.40 -16.31 -19.13
C LYS A 36 21.73 -17.65 -19.45
N THR A 37 21.99 -18.68 -18.64
CA THR A 37 21.22 -19.93 -18.73
C THR A 37 19.85 -19.74 -18.07
N ARG A 38 18.83 -20.49 -18.51
CA ARG A 38 17.50 -20.44 -17.86
C ARG A 38 17.55 -20.80 -16.36
N LYS A 39 18.49 -21.66 -15.96
CA LYS A 39 18.66 -22.12 -14.57
C LYS A 39 19.36 -21.08 -13.68
N THR A 40 20.32 -20.34 -14.23
CA THR A 40 21.00 -19.25 -13.52
C THR A 40 20.27 -17.91 -13.66
N ALA A 41 19.11 -17.92 -14.32
CA ALA A 41 18.40 -16.69 -14.65
C ALA A 41 17.88 -15.93 -13.42
N SER A 42 17.58 -16.67 -12.36
CA SER A 42 17.16 -16.20 -11.04
C SER A 42 18.32 -15.93 -10.09
N LEU A 43 19.53 -16.45 -10.39
CA LEU A 43 20.71 -16.38 -9.51
C LEU A 43 21.54 -15.11 -9.70
N ILE A 44 21.51 -14.50 -10.89
CA ILE A 44 22.17 -13.21 -11.10
C ILE A 44 21.31 -12.13 -10.43
N MET A 45 21.90 -11.55 -9.38
CA MET A 45 21.38 -10.48 -8.55
C MET A 45 20.55 -9.49 -9.37
N LYS A 46 19.29 -9.27 -8.97
CA LYS A 46 18.52 -8.08 -9.36
C LYS A 46 19.09 -6.83 -8.66
N ASN A 47 20.42 -6.70 -8.61
CA ASN A 47 21.09 -5.47 -8.23
C ASN A 47 20.78 -4.49 -9.34
N SER A 48 19.67 -3.78 -9.14
CA SER A 48 19.40 -2.57 -9.85
C SER A 48 20.59 -1.65 -9.63
N TYR A 49 21.38 -1.41 -10.67
CA TYR A 49 22.38 -0.32 -10.71
C TYR A 49 21.71 1.06 -10.78
N LEU A 50 20.37 1.12 -10.75
CA LEU A 50 19.67 2.38 -10.62
C LEU A 50 20.01 2.98 -9.26
N PRO A 51 20.23 4.30 -9.21
CA PRO A 51 20.49 4.99 -7.96
C PRO A 51 19.37 4.68 -6.96
N PRO A 52 19.66 4.71 -5.64
CA PRO A 52 18.64 4.58 -4.61
C PRO A 52 17.47 5.50 -4.93
N THR A 53 16.28 4.91 -5.06
CA THR A 53 15.07 5.69 -5.34
C THR A 53 14.76 6.57 -4.14
N HIS A 54 14.28 7.79 -4.41
CA HIS A 54 13.79 8.67 -3.36
C HIS A 54 12.67 7.96 -2.58
N SER A 55 12.59 8.13 -1.27
CA SER A 55 11.60 7.44 -0.40
C SER A 55 10.16 7.53 -0.92
N LEU A 56 9.78 8.66 -1.52
CA LEU A 56 8.46 8.88 -2.11
C LEU A 56 8.17 8.06 -3.39
N GLN A 57 9.20 7.57 -4.07
CA GLN A 57 9.08 6.75 -5.27
C GLN A 57 9.11 5.25 -4.96
N GLU A 58 9.33 4.87 -3.71
CA GLU A 58 9.31 3.48 -3.27
C GLU A 58 7.92 2.86 -3.44
N VAL A 59 7.93 1.58 -3.83
CA VAL A 59 6.73 0.75 -4.09
C VAL A 59 6.82 -0.53 -3.25
N ASN A 60 5.66 -1.14 -2.99
CA ASN A 60 5.53 -2.36 -2.20
C ASN A 60 6.17 -2.21 -0.81
N ILE A 61 5.73 -1.18 -0.10
CA ILE A 61 6.25 -0.81 1.21
C ILE A 61 5.15 -0.78 2.26
N VAL A 62 5.54 -1.06 3.49
CA VAL A 62 4.79 -0.73 4.70
C VAL A 62 5.36 0.57 5.24
N TYR A 63 4.50 1.54 5.51
CA TYR A 63 4.88 2.86 5.98
C TYR A 63 4.09 3.23 7.23
N GLN A 64 4.66 4.13 8.02
CA GLN A 64 4.06 4.69 9.21
C GLN A 64 4.01 6.20 9.09
N HIS A 65 2.85 6.81 9.36
CA HIS A 65 2.69 8.24 9.52
C HIS A 65 2.52 8.57 11.00
N SER A 66 3.30 9.52 11.52
CA SER A 66 3.20 9.96 12.92
C SER A 66 2.62 11.38 13.00
N CYS A 67 1.57 11.57 13.77
CA CYS A 67 1.01 12.90 14.00
C CYS A 67 1.83 13.62 15.08
N THR A 68 2.40 14.78 14.73
CA THR A 68 3.24 15.59 15.64
C THR A 68 2.53 16.86 16.13
N VAL A 69 1.26 17.04 15.80
CA VAL A 69 0.51 18.26 16.12
C VAL A 69 -0.08 18.17 17.53
N GLY A 70 0.13 19.20 18.34
CA GLY A 70 -0.47 19.33 19.68
C GLY A 70 -0.25 18.10 20.57
N ASP A 71 -1.31 17.69 21.26
CA ASP A 71 -1.30 16.58 22.22
C ASP A 71 -1.06 15.20 21.56
N CYS A 72 -1.26 15.09 20.24
CA CYS A 72 -0.97 13.86 19.50
C CYS A 72 0.52 13.49 19.50
N SER A 73 1.40 14.48 19.71
CA SER A 73 2.85 14.24 19.85
C SER A 73 3.16 13.39 21.08
N HIS A 74 2.46 13.62 22.20
CA HIS A 74 2.65 12.88 23.45
C HIS A 74 1.96 11.51 23.42
N LEU A 75 0.81 11.42 22.76
CA LEU A 75 0.02 10.19 22.65
C LEU A 75 0.55 9.20 21.60
N LYS A 76 1.62 9.55 20.86
CA LYS A 76 2.19 8.76 19.76
C LYS A 76 1.12 8.33 18.75
N SER A 77 0.24 9.26 18.37
CA SER A 77 -0.81 8.99 17.40
C SER A 77 -0.20 8.65 16.04
N ARG A 78 -0.40 7.41 15.61
CA ARG A 78 0.24 6.83 14.43
C ARG A 78 -0.79 6.18 13.52
N TYR A 79 -0.46 6.19 12.23
CA TYR A 79 -1.11 5.39 11.20
C TYR A 79 -0.08 4.47 10.57
N ILE A 80 -0.44 3.22 10.31
CA ILE A 80 0.37 2.24 9.60
C ILE A 80 -0.44 1.75 8.39
N GLY A 81 0.18 1.71 7.22
CA GLY A 81 -0.45 1.13 6.05
C GLY A 81 0.56 0.56 5.08
N PHE A 82 0.12 -0.32 4.18
CA PHE A 82 0.93 -0.69 3.01
C PHE A 82 0.51 0.05 1.75
N THR A 83 1.40 0.04 0.76
CA THR A 83 1.08 0.46 -0.60
C THR A 83 1.81 -0.41 -1.62
N SER A 84 1.08 -0.86 -2.65
CA SER A 84 1.65 -1.49 -3.85
C SER A 84 2.01 -0.47 -4.94
N ILE A 85 1.44 0.72 -4.87
CA ILE A 85 1.79 1.87 -5.71
C ILE A 85 2.87 2.73 -5.02
N THR A 86 3.37 3.75 -5.71
CA THR A 86 4.37 4.66 -5.12
C THR A 86 3.82 5.37 -3.88
N LEU A 87 4.67 5.57 -2.89
CA LEU A 87 4.31 6.29 -1.67
C LEU A 87 3.72 7.68 -1.97
N SER A 88 4.27 8.39 -2.94
CA SER A 88 3.76 9.68 -3.43
C SER A 88 2.29 9.64 -3.86
N LYS A 89 1.89 8.59 -4.61
CA LYS A 89 0.48 8.41 -5.02
C LYS A 89 -0.39 8.06 -3.82
N ARG A 90 0.09 7.21 -2.92
CA ARG A 90 -0.63 6.85 -1.68
C ARG A 90 -0.84 8.06 -0.76
N ILE A 91 0.15 8.93 -0.61
CA ILE A 91 0.03 10.21 0.11
C ILE A 91 -1.06 11.07 -0.54
N THR A 92 -1.05 11.17 -1.86
CA THR A 92 -2.07 11.94 -2.60
C THR A 92 -3.48 11.40 -2.34
N ALA A 93 -3.65 10.08 -2.28
CA ALA A 93 -4.92 9.46 -1.92
C ALA A 93 -5.35 9.83 -0.50
N HIS A 94 -4.44 9.75 0.48
CA HIS A 94 -4.73 10.17 1.86
C HIS A 94 -5.11 11.65 2.00
N LEU A 95 -4.57 12.53 1.15
CA LEU A 95 -4.95 13.94 1.10
C LEU A 95 -6.35 14.17 0.54
N GLN A 96 -6.83 13.29 -0.35
CA GLN A 96 -8.17 13.38 -0.92
C GLN A 96 -9.19 12.77 0.03
N ASP A 97 -8.99 11.53 0.44
CA ASP A 97 -9.89 10.82 1.33
C ASP A 97 -9.13 9.70 2.04
N GLY A 98 -9.05 9.80 3.37
CA GLY A 98 -8.28 8.86 4.17
C GLY A 98 -8.36 9.14 5.66
N ALA A 99 -8.07 8.10 6.46
CA ALA A 99 -8.10 8.16 7.92
C ALA A 99 -7.19 9.26 8.49
N ILE A 100 -6.03 9.50 7.85
CA ILE A 100 -5.09 10.55 8.30
C ILE A 100 -5.71 11.94 8.10
N ARG A 101 -6.35 12.20 6.95
CA ARG A 101 -7.04 13.47 6.73
C ARG A 101 -8.16 13.68 7.74
N GLN A 102 -8.98 12.66 7.97
CA GLN A 102 -10.07 12.71 8.95
C GLN A 102 -9.55 12.99 10.36
N HIS A 103 -8.45 12.34 10.77
CA HIS A 103 -7.79 12.62 12.05
C HIS A 103 -7.35 14.08 12.18
N TYR A 104 -6.69 14.64 11.16
CA TYR A 104 -6.25 16.04 11.19
C TYR A 104 -7.42 17.03 11.22
N MET A 105 -8.52 16.72 10.55
CA MET A 105 -9.72 17.56 10.58
C MET A 105 -10.46 17.47 11.91
N ASN A 106 -10.64 16.26 12.46
CA ASN A 106 -11.46 16.04 13.65
C ASN A 106 -10.74 16.42 14.94
N GLU A 107 -9.47 16.03 15.08
CA GLU A 107 -8.70 16.23 16.32
C GLU A 107 -8.01 17.61 16.36
N HIS A 108 -7.60 18.13 15.20
CA HIS A 108 -6.80 19.36 15.12
C HIS A 108 -7.51 20.51 14.43
N GLY A 109 -8.63 20.27 13.71
CA GLY A 109 -9.29 21.29 12.90
C GLY A 109 -8.42 21.80 11.73
N LEU A 110 -7.39 21.04 11.33
CA LEU A 110 -6.41 21.46 10.34
C LEU A 110 -6.61 20.76 8.99
N PHE A 111 -6.34 21.50 7.92
CA PHE A 111 -6.22 20.94 6.59
C PHE A 111 -4.85 20.29 6.40
N LEU A 112 -4.85 18.97 6.21
CA LEU A 112 -3.64 18.19 5.97
C LEU A 112 -2.99 18.63 4.65
N LYS A 113 -1.75 19.15 4.73
CA LYS A 113 -0.93 19.47 3.55
C LYS A 113 0.00 18.32 3.22
N ARG A 114 0.39 18.24 1.94
CA ARG A 114 1.33 17.23 1.44
C ARG A 114 2.67 17.22 2.18
N GLN A 115 3.25 18.37 2.46
CA GLN A 115 4.53 18.48 3.16
C GLN A 115 4.50 17.83 4.55
N HIS A 116 3.39 17.96 5.28
CA HIS A 116 3.24 17.32 6.60
C HIS A 116 3.20 15.79 6.50
N MET A 117 2.60 15.25 5.44
CA MET A 117 2.62 13.81 5.18
C MET A 117 4.04 13.33 4.85
N GLU A 118 4.74 14.03 3.97
CA GLU A 118 6.07 13.63 3.52
C GLU A 118 7.12 13.70 4.65
N SER A 119 7.06 14.72 5.52
CA SER A 119 7.99 14.86 6.65
C SER A 119 7.75 13.86 7.78
N ASN A 120 6.50 13.42 7.95
CA ASN A 120 6.10 12.60 9.10
C ASN A 120 5.87 11.13 8.74
N THR A 121 6.14 10.75 7.49
CA THR A 121 6.04 9.37 7.02
C THR A 121 7.41 8.69 7.00
N THR A 122 7.51 7.54 7.66
CA THR A 122 8.68 6.68 7.64
C THR A 122 8.35 5.35 6.99
N ILE A 123 9.32 4.75 6.29
CA ILE A 123 9.19 3.43 5.70
C ILE A 123 9.63 2.41 6.75
N LEU A 124 8.77 1.45 7.08
CA LEU A 124 9.05 0.40 8.06
C LEU A 124 9.68 -0.83 7.39
N ALA A 125 9.08 -1.28 6.30
CA ALA A 125 9.50 -2.48 5.60
C ALA A 125 9.22 -2.39 4.09
N LYS A 126 9.97 -3.15 3.31
CA LYS A 126 9.78 -3.31 1.87
C LYS A 126 9.69 -4.80 1.54
N GLU A 127 8.62 -5.20 0.88
CA GLU A 127 8.35 -6.60 0.57
C GLU A 127 7.89 -6.73 -0.87
N ASN A 128 8.50 -7.63 -1.65
CA ASN A 128 8.14 -7.80 -3.06
C ASN A 128 6.88 -8.67 -3.25
N ASP A 129 6.58 -9.54 -2.30
CA ASP A 129 5.37 -10.37 -2.33
C ASP A 129 4.22 -9.62 -1.67
N CYS A 130 3.16 -9.35 -2.44
CA CYS A 130 1.96 -8.66 -1.97
C CYS A 130 1.27 -9.39 -0.80
N ARG A 131 1.35 -10.73 -0.72
CA ARG A 131 0.79 -11.48 0.41
C ARG A 131 1.58 -11.21 1.69
N ARG A 132 2.91 -11.30 1.61
CA ARG A 132 3.80 -10.96 2.73
C ARG A 132 3.64 -9.51 3.16
N LEU A 133 3.58 -8.59 2.20
CA LEU A 133 3.38 -7.17 2.47
C LEU A 133 2.13 -6.88 3.32
N LYS A 134 1.00 -7.54 3.00
CA LYS A 134 -0.24 -7.45 3.78
C LYS A 134 -0.10 -8.07 5.18
N MET A 135 0.60 -9.21 5.28
CA MET A 135 0.85 -9.85 6.58
C MET A 135 1.74 -8.97 7.46
N THR A 136 2.78 -8.35 6.90
CA THR A 136 3.67 -7.43 7.60
C THR A 136 2.92 -6.19 8.09
N GLU A 137 2.03 -5.62 7.27
CA GLU A 137 1.14 -4.54 7.74
C GLU A 137 0.30 -4.98 8.93
N ALA A 138 -0.37 -6.14 8.82
CA ALA A 138 -1.23 -6.65 9.88
C ALA A 138 -0.45 -6.91 11.19
N GLU A 139 0.78 -7.42 11.09
CA GLU A 139 1.69 -7.62 12.22
C GLU A 139 2.04 -6.31 12.92
N HIS A 140 2.41 -5.27 12.14
CA HIS A 140 2.69 -3.95 12.70
C HIS A 140 1.45 -3.32 13.35
N ILE A 141 0.28 -3.41 12.72
CA ILE A 141 -0.97 -2.90 13.31
C ILE A 141 -1.30 -3.64 14.61
N HIS A 142 -1.14 -4.97 14.62
CA HIS A 142 -1.45 -5.78 15.80
C HIS A 142 -0.51 -5.50 16.98
N SER A 143 0.79 -5.35 16.71
CA SER A 143 1.81 -5.11 17.72
C SER A 143 1.80 -3.68 18.25
N GLU A 144 1.66 -2.69 17.38
CA GLU A 144 1.79 -1.27 17.76
C GLU A 144 0.45 -0.62 18.14
N LYS A 145 -0.69 -1.21 17.75
CA LYS A 145 -2.04 -0.68 17.98
C LYS A 145 -2.19 0.81 17.66
N PRO A 146 -1.86 1.24 16.42
CA PRO A 146 -1.92 2.64 16.01
C PRO A 146 -3.32 3.25 16.18
N THR A 147 -3.42 4.40 16.83
CA THR A 147 -4.70 5.07 17.15
C THR A 147 -5.44 5.60 15.93
N ILE A 148 -4.75 5.86 14.81
CA ILE A 148 -5.37 6.39 13.59
C ILE A 148 -5.91 5.24 12.70
N ASN A 149 -5.47 4.00 12.94
CA ASN A 149 -5.87 2.82 12.16
C ASN A 149 -7.26 2.28 12.50
N ILE A 150 -8.08 3.05 13.22
CA ILE A 150 -9.41 2.61 13.62
C ILE A 150 -10.20 2.24 12.35
N GLN A 151 -10.49 0.95 12.22
CA GLN A 151 -11.38 0.43 11.20
C GLN A 151 -12.72 1.15 11.37
N GLN A 152 -13.15 1.90 10.36
CA GLN A 152 -14.57 2.09 10.18
C GLN A 152 -15.14 0.68 10.05
N GLN A 153 -15.81 0.19 11.09
CA GLN A 153 -16.49 -1.09 10.97
C GLN A 153 -17.40 -0.98 9.76
N PRO A 154 -17.29 -1.90 8.77
CA PRO A 154 -18.34 -1.98 7.79
C PRO A 154 -19.63 -2.21 8.58
N GLU A 155 -20.69 -1.45 8.29
CA GLU A 155 -22.05 -1.79 8.72
C GLU A 155 -22.49 -3.08 8.01
N SER A 156 -21.75 -4.17 8.21
CA SER A 156 -22.20 -5.51 7.91
C SER A 156 -22.67 -6.08 9.23
N SER A 157 -23.95 -5.88 9.51
CA SER A 157 -24.65 -6.72 10.47
C SER A 157 -24.42 -8.17 10.05
N LEU A 158 -23.72 -8.93 10.89
CA LEU A 158 -23.56 -10.35 10.68
C LEU A 158 -24.97 -10.97 10.63
N PRO A 159 -25.31 -11.80 9.61
CA PRO A 159 -26.63 -12.42 9.50
C PRO A 159 -27.02 -13.29 10.71
N SER A 160 -26.05 -13.60 11.58
CA SER A 160 -26.21 -14.42 12.77
C SER A 160 -26.91 -13.71 13.94
N GLN A 161 -27.21 -12.42 13.85
CA GLN A 161 -28.07 -11.73 14.81
C GLN A 161 -29.47 -11.47 14.23
N ARG A 162 -30.13 -12.53 13.73
CA ARG A 162 -31.60 -12.51 13.67
C ARG A 162 -32.11 -12.77 15.09
N GLN A 163 -32.60 -11.72 15.75
CA GLN A 163 -33.46 -11.90 16.91
C GLN A 163 -34.67 -12.79 16.53
N PRO A 164 -35.14 -13.68 17.42
CA PRO A 164 -36.35 -14.43 17.21
C PRO A 164 -37.54 -13.46 17.31
N ASN A 165 -37.97 -12.92 16.17
CA ASN A 165 -39.20 -12.14 16.11
C ASN A 165 -40.41 -13.07 16.19
N GLY A 166 -41.32 -12.72 17.11
CA GLY A 166 -42.75 -12.84 16.84
C GLY A 166 -43.47 -13.89 17.67
N ALA A 167 -43.84 -13.49 18.89
CA ALA A 167 -44.97 -14.07 19.59
C ALA A 167 -46.21 -14.08 18.69
N ALA A 168 -46.87 -15.23 18.64
CA ALA A 168 -48.15 -15.43 17.97
C ALA A 168 -49.22 -14.56 18.64
N THR A 169 -49.69 -13.51 17.97
CA THR A 169 -50.96 -12.87 18.27
C THR A 169 -52.07 -13.65 17.58
N GLY A 170 -52.83 -14.38 18.39
CA GLY A 170 -54.00 -15.13 17.98
C GLY A 170 -55.11 -14.22 17.45
N PHE A 171 -55.70 -14.66 16.35
CA PHE A 171 -57.01 -14.24 15.86
C PHE A 171 -58.09 -14.41 16.93
N THR A 172 -58.98 -13.42 17.07
CA THR A 172 -60.39 -13.71 17.39
C THR A 172 -61.32 -12.67 16.76
N LEU A 173 -62.42 -13.20 16.21
CA LEU A 173 -63.43 -12.60 15.35
C LEU A 173 -64.60 -11.95 16.12
N ALA A 174 -65.29 -11.04 15.41
CA ALA A 174 -66.72 -10.64 15.53
C ALA A 174 -67.14 -9.85 16.79
N ALA A 175 -68.08 -8.89 16.76
CA ALA A 175 -69.24 -8.69 15.90
C ALA A 175 -69.68 -7.20 15.81
N PRO A 176 -70.53 -6.81 14.84
CA PRO A 176 -71.21 -5.52 14.79
C PRO A 176 -72.67 -5.61 15.28
N ASN A 177 -73.16 -4.61 16.02
CA ASN A 177 -74.59 -4.24 16.10
C ASN A 177 -74.72 -2.85 16.76
N THR A 178 -75.17 -1.84 16.03
CA THR A 178 -76.58 -1.41 15.88
C THR A 178 -77.19 -0.90 17.18
N THR A 179 -77.29 0.43 17.34
CA THR A 179 -78.57 1.09 17.69
C THR A 179 -78.49 2.59 17.47
N ARG A 180 -79.53 3.07 16.79
CA ARG A 180 -79.93 4.46 16.58
C ARG A 180 -81.02 4.77 17.63
N SER A 181 -81.00 5.97 18.20
CA SER A 181 -82.16 6.83 18.56
C SER A 181 -82.01 7.59 19.88
N ALA A 182 -81.76 8.89 19.76
CA ALA A 182 -82.72 9.97 20.05
C ALA A 182 -82.39 11.06 19.00
N LEU A 183 -83.26 11.58 18.13
CA LEU A 183 -84.72 11.70 18.06
C LEU A 183 -85.30 11.07 16.79
#